data_AF-A0AAN6DV07-F1
#
_entry.id   AF-A0AAN6DV07-F1
#
_cell.length_a   1.000
_cell.length_b   1.000
_cell.length_c   1.000
_cell.angle_alpha   90.00
_cell.angle_beta   90.00
_cell.angle_gamma   90.00
#
_symmetry.space_group_name_H-M   'P 1'
#
loop_
_entity.id
_entity.type
_entity.pdbx_description
1 polymer ?
#
loop_
_entity_poly.entity_id
_entity_poly.type
_entity_poly.pdbx_seq_one_letter_code
_entity_poly.pdbx_strand_id
1 'polypeptide(L)'
;MSSDILTQLQTCYDQLLTQFFSTISYLSQRHPLIAPEPDPDDPYTHPPAAPTQTPNPDGSIPTTAGTVPGPEDSDRAPYPLRPAAPQVFANAQRELAEDLVQKAQQIEFLISKLPGIDRGEEQQAEEIKVLVQKVRDMEERRKAKRKEMRECVKRLDQVILGMAESIEYSATNGHGQSNGT
;
A
#
# COMPACT_ATOMS: atom_id res chain seq x y z
N MET A 1 -9.52 -3.62 14.95
CA MET A 1 -9.03 -3.38 13.56
C MET A 1 -7.53 -3.67 13.42
N SER A 2 -6.94 -4.50 14.28
CA SER A 2 -5.50 -4.77 14.38
C SER A 2 -4.96 -5.80 13.37
N SER A 3 -5.82 -6.64 12.79
CA SER A 3 -5.40 -7.67 11.82
C SER A 3 -4.97 -7.10 10.46
N ASP A 4 -5.33 -5.85 10.16
CA ASP A 4 -5.03 -5.21 8.87
C ASP A 4 -3.55 -4.80 8.78
N ILE A 5 -2.90 -4.47 9.91
CA ILE A 5 -1.51 -3.99 9.93
C ILE A 5 -0.53 -5.08 9.46
N LEU A 6 -0.77 -6.34 9.84
CA LEU A 6 0.10 -7.45 9.44
C LEU A 6 -0.03 -7.73 7.93
N THR A 7 -1.25 -7.68 7.39
CA THR A 7 -1.51 -7.77 5.95
C THR A 7 -0.94 -6.57 5.18
N GLN A 8 -1.01 -5.38 5.77
CA GLN A 8 -0.42 -4.16 5.21
C GLN A 8 1.11 -4.25 5.17
N LEU A 9 1.75 -4.79 6.21
CA LEU A 9 3.19 -5.03 6.24
C LEU A 9 3.61 -6.02 5.16
N GLN A 10 2.85 -7.11 5.00
CA GLN A 10 3.08 -8.08 3.94
C GLN A 10 2.99 -7.43 2.54
N THR A 11 1.95 -6.62 2.32
CA THR A 11 1.79 -5.85 1.06
C THR A 11 2.94 -4.87 0.84
N CYS A 12 3.41 -4.17 1.88
CA CYS A 12 4.54 -3.24 1.78
C CYS A 12 5.85 -3.97 1.45
N TYR A 13 6.06 -5.16 2.01
CA TYR A 13 7.22 -5.97 1.71
C TYR A 13 7.22 -6.50 0.27
N ASP A 14 6.08 -6.94 -0.25
CA ASP A 14 5.94 -7.37 -1.64
C ASP A 14 6.18 -6.19 -2.61
N GLN A 15 5.72 -5.00 -2.25
CA GLN A 15 6.01 -3.76 -3.00
C GLN A 15 7.51 -3.43 -3.00
N LEU A 16 8.19 -3.58 -1.86
CA LEU A 16 9.63 -3.35 -1.74
C LEU A 16 10.42 -4.30 -2.65
N LEU A 17 10.07 -5.60 -2.66
CA LEU A 17 10.70 -6.58 -3.55
C LEU A 17 10.49 -6.26 -5.02
N THR A 18 9.26 -5.86 -5.40
CA THR A 18 8.96 -5.40 -6.76
C THR A 18 9.83 -4.21 -7.13
N GLN A 19 9.95 -3.24 -6.22
CA GLN A 19 10.76 -2.06 -6.43
C GLN A 19 12.25 -2.38 -6.56
N PHE A 20 12.80 -3.33 -5.78
CA PHE A 20 14.18 -3.82 -5.92
C PHE A 20 14.44 -4.41 -7.31
N PHE A 21 13.52 -5.27 -7.80
CA PHE A 21 13.66 -5.85 -9.12
C PHE A 21 13.59 -4.78 -10.22
N SER A 22 12.67 -3.83 -10.11
CA SER A 22 12.54 -2.72 -11.06
C SER A 22 13.75 -1.80 -11.05
N THR A 23 14.34 -1.51 -9.88
CA THR A 23 15.57 -0.70 -9.77
C THR A 23 16.74 -1.38 -10.43
N ILE A 24 17.01 -2.65 -10.11
CA ILE A 24 18.12 -3.41 -10.72
C ILE A 24 17.93 -3.51 -12.24
N SER A 25 16.71 -3.79 -12.69
CA SER A 25 16.39 -3.85 -14.12
C SER A 25 16.60 -2.51 -14.82
N TYR A 26 16.19 -1.40 -14.18
CA TYR A 26 16.40 -0.05 -14.71
C TYR A 26 17.90 0.28 -14.81
N LEU A 27 18.68 0.00 -13.76
CA LEU A 27 20.12 0.23 -13.74
C LEU A 27 20.83 -0.58 -14.83
N SER A 28 20.45 -1.85 -14.99
CA SER A 28 21.01 -2.74 -16.00
C SER A 28 20.71 -2.31 -17.45
N GLN A 29 19.54 -1.74 -17.72
CA GLN A 29 19.12 -1.42 -19.09
C GLN A 29 19.39 0.02 -19.52
N ARG A 30 19.48 0.95 -18.56
CA ARG A 30 19.52 2.40 -18.80
C ARG A 30 20.85 3.05 -18.48
N HIS A 31 21.84 2.30 -17.98
CA HIS A 31 23.14 2.87 -17.66
C HIS A 31 23.76 3.57 -18.89
N PRO A 32 24.45 4.71 -18.69
CA PRO A 32 25.20 5.31 -19.76
C PRO A 32 26.33 4.37 -20.21
N LEU A 33 26.61 4.35 -21.51
CA LEU A 33 27.77 3.66 -22.06
C LEU A 33 28.99 4.56 -21.83
N ILE A 34 29.95 4.07 -21.06
CA ILE A 34 31.21 4.77 -20.79
C ILE A 34 32.26 4.16 -21.71
N ALA A 35 32.91 5.01 -22.50
CA ALA A 35 34.05 4.57 -23.30
C ALA A 35 35.21 4.18 -22.37
N PRO A 36 35.99 3.13 -22.69
CA PRO A 36 37.22 2.83 -21.98
C PRO A 36 38.16 4.04 -21.95
N GLU A 37 38.98 4.15 -20.91
CA GLU A 37 40.04 5.17 -20.90
C GLU A 37 41.01 4.93 -22.07
N PRO A 38 41.42 5.99 -22.78
CA PRO A 38 42.30 5.84 -23.92
C PRO A 38 43.70 5.39 -23.49
N ASP A 39 44.02 4.14 -23.82
CA ASP A 39 45.38 3.60 -23.69
C ASP A 39 46.26 4.19 -24.81
N PRO A 40 47.37 4.87 -24.49
CA PRO A 40 48.29 5.41 -25.50
C PRO A 40 48.95 4.34 -26.39
N ASP A 41 48.99 3.08 -25.96
CA ASP A 41 49.58 1.98 -26.74
C ASP A 41 48.55 1.19 -27.57
N ASP A 42 47.24 1.53 -27.51
CA ASP A 42 46.18 0.84 -28.27
C ASP A 42 45.85 1.54 -29.61
N PRO A 43 46.17 0.92 -30.76
CA PRO A 43 45.86 1.44 -32.10
C PRO A 43 44.36 1.66 -32.37
N TYR A 44 43.47 1.02 -31.60
CA TYR A 44 42.02 1.15 -31.77
C TYR A 44 41.43 2.32 -30.97
N THR A 45 42.11 2.74 -29.89
CA THR A 45 41.65 3.82 -29.03
C THR A 45 42.32 5.17 -29.35
N HIS A 46 43.44 5.15 -30.10
CA HIS A 46 44.10 6.33 -30.66
C HIS A 46 44.32 6.15 -32.18
N PRO A 47 43.33 6.45 -33.05
CA PRO A 47 43.56 6.34 -34.49
C PRO A 47 44.67 7.32 -34.90
N PRO A 48 45.71 6.86 -35.62
CA PRO A 48 46.73 7.76 -36.13
C PRO A 48 46.05 8.80 -37.01
N ALA A 49 46.38 10.08 -36.82
CA ALA A 49 45.84 11.19 -37.60
C ALA A 49 45.87 10.80 -39.09
N ALA A 50 44.69 10.63 -39.69
CA ALA A 50 44.59 10.27 -41.09
C ALA A 50 45.42 11.28 -41.90
N PRO A 51 46.28 10.83 -42.84
CA PRO A 51 47.01 11.77 -43.67
C PRO A 51 45.97 12.63 -44.40
N THR A 52 46.08 13.95 -44.24
CA THR A 52 45.27 14.94 -44.95
C THR A 52 45.38 14.66 -46.45
N GLN A 53 44.40 13.97 -47.01
CA GLN A 53 44.28 13.78 -48.45
C GLN A 53 43.91 15.12 -49.07
N THR A 54 44.81 15.62 -49.92
CA THR A 54 44.53 16.67 -50.89
C THR A 54 43.31 16.28 -51.73
N PRO A 55 42.44 17.22 -52.16
CA PRO A 55 41.23 16.89 -52.89
C PRO A 55 41.57 16.31 -54.27
N ASN A 56 41.17 15.07 -54.54
CA ASN A 56 41.17 14.52 -55.90
C ASN A 56 40.00 15.16 -56.69
N PRO A 57 40.18 15.51 -57.98
CA PRO A 57 39.22 16.29 -58.76
C PRO A 57 38.13 15.44 -59.45
N ASP A 58 37.95 14.17 -59.06
CA ASP A 58 36.92 13.31 -59.64
C ASP A 58 35.95 12.91 -58.53
N GLY A 59 34.67 13.28 -58.71
CA GLY A 59 33.64 13.38 -57.67
C GLY A 59 33.13 12.05 -57.09
N SER A 60 34.02 11.12 -56.76
CA SER A 60 33.68 9.96 -55.95
C SER A 60 33.94 10.27 -54.47
N ILE A 61 32.85 10.32 -53.69
CA ILE A 61 32.90 10.40 -52.23
C ILE A 61 33.60 9.13 -51.72
N PRO A 62 34.72 9.22 -50.97
CA PRO A 62 35.29 8.04 -50.34
C PRO A 62 34.32 7.58 -49.26
N THR A 63 33.85 6.35 -49.40
CA THR A 63 33.04 5.65 -48.40
C THR A 63 33.80 5.68 -47.08
N THR A 64 33.24 6.37 -46.10
CA THR A 64 33.73 6.39 -44.71
C THR A 64 33.93 4.95 -44.25
N ALA A 65 35.10 4.65 -43.69
CA ALA A 65 35.46 3.38 -43.09
C ALA A 65 34.38 2.97 -42.07
N GLY A 66 33.46 2.11 -42.50
CA GLY A 66 32.50 1.46 -41.63
C GLY A 66 33.21 0.36 -40.88
N THR A 67 33.35 0.52 -39.57
CA THR A 67 33.66 -0.60 -38.66
C THR A 67 32.65 -1.71 -38.92
N VAL A 68 33.12 -2.84 -39.44
CA VAL A 68 32.30 -4.06 -39.60
C VAL A 68 32.05 -4.60 -38.19
N PRO A 69 30.80 -4.64 -37.69
CA PRO A 69 30.50 -5.21 -36.38
C PRO A 69 30.89 -6.69 -36.36
N GLY A 70 31.48 -7.15 -35.25
CA GLY A 70 31.90 -8.54 -35.10
C GLY A 70 30.71 -9.51 -35.11
N PRO A 71 30.94 -10.83 -35.28
CA PRO A 71 29.87 -11.83 -35.21
C PRO A 71 29.13 -11.82 -33.86
N GLU A 72 29.79 -11.38 -32.77
CA GLU A 72 29.14 -11.18 -31.46
C GLU A 72 28.16 -9.98 -31.42
N ASP A 73 28.35 -8.96 -32.25
CA ASP A 73 27.43 -7.81 -32.37
C ASP A 73 26.18 -8.14 -33.23
N SER A 74 26.22 -9.28 -33.94
CA SER A 74 25.11 -9.75 -34.80
C SER A 74 24.05 -10.51 -34.00
N ASP A 75 24.42 -11.10 -32.87
CA ASP A 75 23.49 -11.74 -31.95
C ASP A 75 22.75 -10.67 -31.15
N ARG A 76 21.58 -10.28 -31.67
CA ARG A 76 20.65 -9.35 -31.01
C ARG A 76 20.35 -9.86 -29.60
N ALA A 77 20.98 -9.25 -28.59
CA ALA A 77 20.68 -9.52 -27.19
C ALA A 77 19.14 -9.52 -26.98
N PRO A 78 18.57 -10.48 -26.23
CA PRO A 78 17.12 -10.57 -26.00
C PRO A 78 16.52 -9.28 -25.46
N TYR A 79 17.35 -8.45 -24.80
CA TYR A 79 17.03 -7.13 -24.31
C TYR A 79 17.96 -6.09 -24.95
N PRO A 80 17.49 -5.31 -25.94
CA PRO A 80 18.31 -4.23 -26.49
C PRO A 80 18.56 -3.16 -25.43
N LEU A 81 19.84 -2.82 -25.22
CA LEU A 81 20.24 -1.72 -24.34
C LEU A 81 19.56 -0.43 -24.80
N ARG A 82 19.04 0.35 -23.85
CA ARG A 82 18.44 1.67 -24.13
C ARG A 82 19.08 2.72 -23.20
N PRO A 83 20.37 3.06 -23.42
CA PRO A 83 21.08 3.99 -22.56
C PRO A 83 20.33 5.31 -22.40
N ALA A 84 20.22 5.79 -21.17
CA ALA A 84 19.71 7.11 -20.89
C ALA A 84 20.87 8.13 -20.87
N ALA A 85 20.54 9.41 -21.04
CA ALA A 85 21.52 10.47 -20.82
C ALA A 85 22.06 10.41 -19.38
N PRO A 86 23.36 10.65 -19.12
CA PRO A 86 23.96 10.48 -17.78
C PRO A 86 23.24 11.24 -16.67
N GLN A 87 22.80 12.48 -16.95
CA GLN A 87 22.05 13.31 -15.99
C GLN A 87 20.67 12.71 -15.65
N VAL A 88 19.96 12.21 -16.66
CA VAL A 88 18.64 11.58 -16.48
C VAL A 88 18.78 10.31 -15.66
N PHE A 89 19.81 9.50 -15.95
CA PHE A 89 20.12 8.28 -15.21
C PHE A 89 20.47 8.57 -13.74
N ALA A 90 21.35 9.54 -13.49
CA ALA A 90 21.76 9.92 -12.13
C ALA A 90 20.58 10.45 -11.29
N ASN A 91 19.72 11.28 -11.89
CA ASN A 91 18.51 11.77 -11.23
C ASN A 91 17.54 10.63 -10.91
N ALA A 92 17.29 9.73 -11.87
CA ALA A 92 16.43 8.57 -11.67
C ALA A 92 16.99 7.61 -10.61
N GLN A 93 18.31 7.38 -10.60
CA GLN A 93 18.95 6.56 -9.57
C GLN A 93 18.73 7.14 -8.17
N ARG A 94 18.82 8.47 -8.03
CA ARG A 94 18.57 9.15 -6.76
C ARG A 94 17.11 9.04 -6.32
N GLU A 95 16.16 9.30 -7.22
CA GLU A 95 14.72 9.18 -6.96
C GLU A 95 14.36 7.76 -6.51
N LEU A 96 14.85 6.76 -7.24
CA LEU A 96 14.63 5.35 -6.90
C LEU A 96 15.20 4.97 -5.54
N ALA A 97 16.37 5.52 -5.17
CA ALA A 97 16.97 5.30 -3.86
C ALA A 97 16.18 5.98 -2.74
N GLU A 98 15.72 7.22 -2.97
CA GLU A 98 14.90 7.97 -2.02
C GLU A 98 13.58 7.24 -1.72
N ASP A 99 12.89 6.73 -2.75
CA ASP A 99 11.66 5.94 -2.57
C ASP A 99 11.91 4.65 -1.78
N LEU A 100 13.04 3.98 -2.04
CA LEU A 100 13.39 2.74 -1.34
C LEU A 100 13.60 2.97 0.16
N VAL A 101 14.28 4.06 0.51
CA VAL A 101 14.50 4.48 1.90
C VAL A 101 13.18 4.85 2.56
N GLN A 102 12.32 5.60 1.87
CA GLN A 102 10.99 5.94 2.40
C GLN A 102 10.14 4.68 2.64
N LYS A 103 10.21 3.69 1.74
CA LYS A 103 9.53 2.40 1.92
C LYS A 103 10.08 1.62 3.11
N ALA A 104 11.40 1.60 3.30
CA ALA A 104 12.01 0.98 4.47
C ALA A 104 11.52 1.64 5.78
N GLN A 105 11.48 2.98 5.83
CA GLN A 105 10.94 3.72 6.98
C GLN A 105 9.46 3.42 7.21
N GLN A 106 8.66 3.30 6.15
CA GLN A 106 7.26 2.90 6.25
C GLN A 106 7.11 1.52 6.89
N ILE A 107 7.97 0.56 6.53
CA ILE A 107 7.98 -0.78 7.12
C ILE A 107 8.37 -0.72 8.60
N GLU A 108 9.42 0.02 8.96
CA GLU A 108 9.81 0.20 10.37
C GLU A 108 8.69 0.83 11.20
N PHE A 109 8.02 1.84 10.65
CA PHE A 109 6.86 2.45 11.31
C PHE A 109 5.73 1.43 11.50
N LEU A 110 5.41 0.63 10.48
CA LEU A 110 4.38 -0.42 10.60
C LEU A 110 4.75 -1.46 11.65
N ILE A 111 6.03 -1.87 11.72
CA ILE A 111 6.53 -2.78 12.75
C ILE A 111 6.33 -2.16 14.14
N SER A 112 6.66 -0.88 14.32
CA SER A 112 6.47 -0.17 15.60
C SER A 112 5.00 -0.05 16.01
N LYS A 113 4.07 -0.14 15.05
CA LYS A 113 2.63 -0.09 15.27
C LYS A 113 1.99 -1.46 15.43
N LEU A 114 2.77 -2.55 15.36
CA LEU A 114 2.25 -3.89 15.54
C LEU A 114 1.65 -4.05 16.95
N PRO A 115 0.34 -4.32 17.06
CA PRO A 115 -0.31 -4.44 18.34
C PRO A 115 0.17 -5.70 19.05
N GLY A 116 0.65 -5.54 20.28
CA GLY A 116 1.14 -6.65 21.09
C GLY A 116 2.58 -7.07 20.82
N ILE A 117 3.35 -6.33 20.03
CA ILE A 117 4.77 -6.66 19.76
C ILE A 117 5.62 -6.71 21.05
N ASP A 118 5.29 -5.88 22.04
CA ASP A 118 6.00 -5.82 23.33
C ASP A 118 5.43 -6.78 24.40
N ARG A 119 4.33 -7.49 24.12
CA ARG A 119 3.62 -8.32 25.11
C ARG A 119 3.92 -9.80 24.89
N GLY A 120 4.19 -10.51 25.98
CA GLY A 120 4.30 -11.97 25.95
C GLY A 120 2.94 -12.65 25.75
N GLU A 121 2.95 -13.84 25.14
CA GLU A 121 1.76 -14.66 24.88
C GLU A 121 0.95 -14.93 26.15
N GLU A 122 1.63 -15.24 27.27
CA GLU A 122 0.96 -15.50 28.55
C GLU A 122 0.19 -14.28 29.08
N GLN A 123 0.78 -13.08 28.97
CA GLN A 123 0.12 -11.83 29.38
C GLN A 123 -1.10 -11.55 28.51
N GLN A 124 -0.97 -11.78 27.20
CA GLN A 124 -2.06 -11.62 26.25
C GLN A 124 -3.20 -12.62 26.53
N ALA A 125 -2.86 -13.88 26.83
CA ALA A 125 -3.83 -14.91 27.18
C ALA A 125 -4.58 -14.59 28.48
N GLU A 126 -3.88 -14.10 29.50
CA GLU A 126 -4.50 -13.71 30.76
C GLU A 126 -5.41 -12.49 30.60
N GLU A 127 -4.97 -11.48 29.84
CA GLU A 127 -5.81 -10.33 29.50
C GLU A 127 -7.08 -10.75 28.74
N ILE A 128 -6.97 -11.71 27.81
CA ILE A 128 -8.14 -12.29 27.12
C ILE A 128 -9.11 -12.92 28.13
N LYS A 129 -8.63 -13.73 29.08
CA LYS A 129 -9.51 -14.34 30.10
C LYS A 129 -10.23 -13.27 30.93
N VAL A 130 -9.51 -12.25 31.36
CA VAL A 130 -10.08 -11.12 32.12
C VAL A 130 -11.13 -10.38 31.30
N LEU A 131 -10.85 -10.11 30.01
CA LEU A 131 -11.82 -9.47 29.11
C LEU A 131 -13.06 -10.33 28.90
N VAL A 132 -12.90 -11.64 28.70
CA VAL A 132 -14.03 -12.58 28.55
C VAL A 132 -14.92 -12.55 29.79
N GLN A 133 -14.33 -12.55 30.99
CA GLN A 133 -15.11 -12.46 32.23
C GLN A 133 -15.85 -11.13 32.33
N LYS A 134 -15.18 -10.01 32.04
CA LYS A 134 -15.83 -8.68 32.01
C LYS A 134 -16.99 -8.62 31.02
N VAL A 135 -16.85 -9.22 29.84
CA VAL A 135 -17.92 -9.28 28.83
C VAL A 135 -19.12 -10.05 29.37
N ARG A 136 -18.91 -11.21 30.01
CA ARG A 136 -19.99 -12.00 30.63
C ARG A 136 -20.74 -11.19 31.69
N ASP A 137 -20.01 -10.56 32.62
CA ASP A 137 -20.63 -9.76 33.68
C ASP A 137 -21.44 -8.58 33.10
N MET A 138 -20.93 -7.94 32.05
CA MET A 138 -21.62 -6.85 31.36
C MET A 138 -22.88 -7.33 30.62
N GLU A 139 -22.85 -8.52 30.03
CA GLU A 139 -24.01 -9.14 29.39
C GLU A 139 -25.10 -9.50 30.40
N GLU A 140 -24.73 -10.03 31.57
CA GLU A 140 -25.67 -10.32 32.66
C GLU A 140 -26.34 -9.04 33.17
N ARG A 141 -25.56 -7.97 33.40
CA ARG A 141 -26.10 -6.65 33.76
C ARG A 141 -27.03 -6.10 32.70
N ARG A 142 -26.66 -6.23 31.41
CA ARG A 142 -27.51 -5.82 30.29
C ARG A 142 -28.82 -6.62 30.25
N LYS A 143 -28.76 -7.92 30.53
CA LYS A 143 -29.93 -8.81 30.57
C LYS A 143 -30.86 -8.47 31.73
N ALA A 144 -30.32 -8.20 32.92
CA ALA A 144 -31.09 -7.77 34.09
C ALA A 144 -31.80 -6.44 33.84
N LYS A 145 -31.08 -5.41 33.38
CA LYS A 145 -31.69 -4.11 33.03
C LYS A 145 -32.77 -4.23 31.96
N ARG A 146 -32.57 -5.09 30.95
CA ARG A 146 -33.60 -5.38 29.93
C ARG A 146 -34.81 -6.13 30.49
N LYS A 147 -34.65 -6.92 31.56
CA LYS A 147 -35.77 -7.58 32.24
C LYS A 147 -36.59 -6.55 33.01
N GLU A 148 -35.94 -5.73 33.85
CA GLU A 148 -36.58 -4.65 34.59
C GLU A 148 -37.31 -3.67 33.65
N MET A 149 -36.66 -3.27 32.56
CA MET A 149 -37.28 -2.42 31.54
C MET A 149 -38.56 -3.04 30.96
N ARG A 150 -38.55 -4.35 30.66
CA ARG A 150 -39.74 -5.06 30.17
C ARG A 150 -40.85 -5.13 31.21
N GLU A 151 -40.52 -5.29 32.48
CA GLU A 151 -41.51 -5.28 33.56
C GLU A 151 -42.13 -3.89 33.74
N CYS A 152 -41.33 -2.82 33.71
CA CYS A 152 -41.84 -1.45 33.73
C CYS A 152 -42.75 -1.14 32.54
N VAL A 153 -42.37 -1.55 31.33
CA VAL A 153 -43.19 -1.39 30.12
C VAL A 153 -44.52 -2.11 30.27
N LYS A 154 -44.54 -3.35 30.80
CA LYS A 154 -45.79 -4.08 31.06
C LYS A 154 -46.71 -3.37 32.06
N ARG A 155 -46.15 -2.80 33.13
CA ARG A 155 -46.93 -2.02 34.11
C ARG A 155 -47.53 -0.77 33.48
N LEU A 156 -46.75 -0.07 32.65
CA LEU A 156 -47.23 1.10 31.92
C LEU A 156 -48.37 0.74 30.97
N ASP A 157 -48.23 -0.36 30.22
CA ASP A 157 -49.25 -0.86 29.30
C ASP A 157 -50.57 -1.19 30.02
N GLN A 158 -50.49 -1.81 31.20
CA GLN A 158 -51.67 -2.10 32.02
C GLN A 158 -52.38 -0.83 32.52
N VAL A 159 -51.62 0.21 32.92
CA VAL A 159 -52.20 1.50 33.31
C VAL A 159 -52.85 2.20 32.12
N ILE A 160 -52.21 2.17 30.95
CA ILE A 160 -52.78 2.76 29.71
C ILE A 160 -54.09 2.06 29.33
N LEU A 161 -54.12 0.72 29.36
CA LEU A 161 -55.33 -0.04 29.05
C LEU A 161 -56.45 0.24 30.06
N GLY A 162 -56.14 0.25 31.36
CA GLY A 162 -57.12 0.59 32.41
C GLY A 162 -57.65 2.02 32.32
N MET A 163 -56.80 2.98 31.94
CA MET A 163 -57.25 4.35 31.66
C MET A 163 -58.17 4.41 30.45
N ALA A 164 -57.84 3.70 29.36
CA ALA A 164 -58.69 3.62 28.17
C ALA A 164 -60.08 3.03 28.48
N GLU A 165 -60.14 1.90 29.22
CA GLU A 165 -61.40 1.29 29.65
C GLU A 165 -62.22 2.21 30.56
N SER A 166 -61.58 2.93 31.49
CA SER A 166 -62.26 3.87 32.38
C SER A 166 -62.86 5.06 31.63
N ILE A 167 -62.20 5.55 30.58
CA ILE A 167 -62.70 6.61 29.70
C ILE A 167 -63.91 6.11 28.91
N GLU A 168 -63.85 4.87 28.40
CA GLU A 168 -64.94 4.24 27.65
C GLU A 168 -66.17 3.96 28.56
N TYR A 169 -65.95 3.51 29.80
CA TYR A 169 -67.01 3.35 30.81
C TYR A 169 -67.65 4.70 31.20
N SER A 170 -66.84 5.76 31.38
CA SER A 170 -67.37 7.10 31.66
C SER A 170 -68.17 7.68 30.48
N ALA A 171 -67.76 7.41 29.24
CA ALA A 171 -68.46 7.88 28.05
C ALA A 171 -69.82 7.17 27.86
N THR A 172 -69.90 5.88 28.20
CA THR A 172 -71.13 5.08 28.10
C THR A 172 -72.13 5.35 29.23
N ASN A 173 -71.67 5.53 30.48
CA ASN A 173 -72.55 5.88 31.61
C ASN A 173 -73.01 7.35 31.62
N GLY A 174 -72.25 8.26 31.01
CA GLY A 174 -72.61 9.68 30.90
C GLY A 174 -73.81 9.96 29.99
N HIS A 175 -74.25 8.99 29.18
CA HIS A 175 -75.40 9.14 28.27
C HIS A 175 -76.74 8.62 28.84
N GLY A 176 -76.75 8.06 30.07
CA GLY A 176 -77.93 7.43 30.67
C GLY A 176 -78.67 8.23 31.76
N GLN A 177 -78.16 9.40 32.17
CA GLN A 177 -78.78 10.23 33.22
C GLN A 177 -79.03 11.67 32.74
N SER A 178 -79.77 11.83 31.64
CA SER A 178 -80.45 13.11 31.36
C SER A 178 -81.65 12.90 30.43
N ASN A 179 -82.78 12.42 30.98
CA ASN A 179 -84.12 12.74 30.48
C ASN A 179 -85.15 12.20 31.47
N GLY A 180 -85.52 13.06 32.41
CA GLY A 180 -86.49 12.74 33.46
C GLY A 180 -86.90 13.98 34.23
N THR A 181 -87.44 14.97 33.52
CA THR A 181 -88.45 15.97 33.95
C THR A 181 -88.96 16.69 32.72
#